data_AF-A0A0F9H5P8-F1
#
_entry.id   AF-A0A0F9H5P8-F1
#
_cell.length_a   1.000
_cell.length_b   1.000
_cell.length_c   1.000
_cell.angle_alpha   90.00
_cell.angle_beta   90.00
_cell.angle_gamma   90.00
#
_symmetry.space_group_name_H-M   'P 1'
#
loop_
_entity.id
_entity.type
_entity.pdbx_description
1 polymer ?
#
loop_
_entity_poly.entity_id
_entity_poly.type
_entity_poly.pdbx_seq_one_letter_code
_entity_poly.pdbx_strand_id
1 'polypeptide(L)'
;MNIFTPTAAEIFPPDLEIYPVAMLALFPRLTRAKYRQHTGEQAPPWEPSRRIKRWADRTLGEADPDGAYPVRWYQVEAGEIAWKETTITNAEAAALNLPGQYDYPKWDPAPVGGFQASNYDGSRQQVDVDAVSTREQAEILSAELNGLGVEEHSLDGPFYFWFEPSEKRRIWWVKLSGGGKIFAGRLLKKQYVNGVGAPGRWIRSERVPWWKSGLDEIPEEWDARPEIPIPMRALEANERLQLGFGGAIQVVTAESDTDLLRRIDRNVREIRDLVEG
;
A
#
# COMPACT_ATOMS: atom_id res chain seq x y z
N MET A 1 0.02 6.37 20.83
CA MET A 1 -0.80 7.25 19.97
C MET A 1 -1.20 6.46 18.73
N ASN A 2 -2.50 6.38 18.40
CA ASN A 2 -2.96 5.67 17.20
C ASN A 2 -2.74 6.57 15.98
N ILE A 3 -1.79 6.21 15.10
CA ILE A 3 -1.41 7.01 13.92
C ILE A 3 -2.51 7.13 12.85
N PHE A 4 -3.61 6.38 13.01
CA PHE A 4 -4.75 6.37 12.09
C PHE A 4 -6.01 7.00 12.66
N THR A 5 -5.94 7.52 13.89
CA THR A 5 -7.00 8.33 14.46
C THR A 5 -6.62 9.78 14.21
N PRO A 6 -7.57 10.64 13.79
CA PRO A 6 -7.33 12.07 13.78
C PRO A 6 -6.75 12.45 15.14
N THR A 7 -5.59 13.09 15.14
CA THR A 7 -5.08 13.63 16.39
C THR A 7 -6.12 14.66 16.83
N ALA A 8 -6.81 14.39 17.95
CA ALA A 8 -7.61 15.42 18.59
C ALA A 8 -6.70 16.63 18.66
N ALA A 9 -7.12 17.74 18.08
CA ALA A 9 -6.32 18.95 18.01
C ALA A 9 -5.81 19.23 19.43
N GLU A 10 -4.59 18.82 19.74
CA GLU A 10 -3.93 19.33 20.93
C GLU A 10 -3.84 20.81 20.59
N ILE A 11 -4.60 21.60 21.35
CA ILE A 11 -4.38 23.03 21.42
C ILE A 11 -2.93 23.11 21.87
N PHE A 12 -2.04 23.32 20.91
CA PHE A 12 -0.62 23.47 21.17
C PHE A 12 -0.50 24.56 22.22
N PRO A 13 0.42 24.38 23.19
CA PRO A 13 0.33 25.11 24.42
C PRO A 13 0.28 26.62 24.10
N PRO A 14 -0.62 27.37 24.76
CA PRO A 14 -0.95 28.76 24.43
C PRO A 14 0.22 29.74 24.59
N ASP A 15 1.40 29.24 24.92
CA ASP A 15 2.66 29.95 25.10
C ASP A 15 3.55 29.98 23.84
N LEU A 16 3.26 29.16 22.81
CA LEU A 16 3.99 29.24 21.53
C LEU A 16 3.38 30.29 20.61
N GLU A 17 3.98 31.49 20.62
CA GLU A 17 3.60 32.62 19.76
C GLU A 17 3.68 32.26 18.25
N ILE A 18 4.58 31.35 17.90
CA ILE A 18 4.82 30.88 16.53
C ILE A 18 5.12 29.38 16.54
N TYR A 19 4.47 28.60 15.66
CA TYR A 19 4.76 27.17 15.51
C TYR A 19 4.62 26.66 14.07
N PRO A 20 5.22 25.51 13.72
CA PRO A 20 5.20 24.99 12.36
C PRO A 20 3.79 24.61 11.92
N VAL A 21 3.41 24.95 10.69
CA VAL A 21 2.09 24.62 10.14
C VAL A 21 1.82 23.10 10.05
N ALA A 22 2.87 22.28 10.04
CA ALA A 22 2.75 20.82 10.12
C ALA A 22 2.02 20.33 11.38
N MET A 23 1.97 21.15 12.44
CA MET A 23 1.21 20.89 13.65
C MET A 23 -0.32 20.97 13.44
N LEU A 24 -0.79 21.58 12.33
CA LEU A 24 -2.20 21.56 11.99
C LEU A 24 -2.64 20.24 11.35
N ALA A 25 -1.71 19.37 10.92
CA ALA A 25 -2.03 18.13 10.24
C ALA A 25 -2.74 17.14 11.19
N LEU A 26 -3.88 16.62 10.77
CA LEU A 26 -4.67 15.67 11.56
C LEU A 26 -4.03 14.27 11.63
N PHE A 27 -3.17 13.96 10.66
CA PHE A 27 -2.50 12.66 10.54
C PHE A 27 -1.00 12.84 10.25
N PRO A 28 -0.15 11.90 10.71
CA PRO A 28 1.24 11.88 10.32
C PRO A 28 1.39 11.51 8.84
N ARG A 29 2.41 12.09 8.18
CA ARG A 29 2.85 11.65 6.84
C ARG A 29 3.60 10.32 6.95
N LEU A 30 3.02 9.26 6.39
CA LEU A 30 3.54 7.89 6.42
C LEU A 30 4.43 7.55 5.21
N THR A 31 5.39 6.67 5.47
CA THR A 31 6.15 5.89 4.48
C THR A 31 5.93 4.41 4.78
N ARG A 32 6.29 3.50 3.86
CA ARG A 32 6.17 2.06 4.11
C ARG A 32 6.96 1.63 5.36
N ALA A 33 8.14 2.23 5.58
CA ALA A 33 8.95 2.02 6.77
C ALA A 33 8.27 2.51 8.05
N LYS A 34 7.73 3.74 8.06
CA LYS A 34 6.97 4.26 9.21
C LYS A 34 5.73 3.42 9.51
N TYR A 35 4.99 3.02 8.47
CA TYR A 35 3.84 2.13 8.62
C TYR A 35 4.25 0.84 9.33
N ARG A 36 5.28 0.14 8.82
CA ARG A 36 5.79 -1.10 9.41
C ARG A 36 6.27 -0.92 10.86
N GLN A 37 6.93 0.19 11.16
CA GLN A 37 7.35 0.52 12.52
C GLN A 37 6.16 0.68 13.47
N HIS A 38 5.05 1.27 13.00
CA HIS A 38 3.88 1.54 13.84
C HIS A 38 2.90 0.36 13.95
N THR A 39 2.77 -0.48 12.92
CA THR A 39 1.78 -1.57 12.88
C THR A 39 2.38 -2.96 13.08
N GLY A 40 3.69 -3.13 12.87
CA GLY A 40 4.33 -4.44 12.77
C GLY A 40 4.05 -5.14 11.44
N GLU A 41 3.25 -4.54 10.56
CA GLU A 41 2.82 -5.12 9.28
C GLU A 41 3.39 -4.30 8.12
N GLN A 42 3.58 -4.93 6.96
CA GLN A 42 3.85 -4.18 5.74
C GLN A 42 2.58 -3.45 5.26
N ALA A 43 2.75 -2.25 4.69
CA ALA A 43 1.63 -1.54 4.06
C ALA A 43 1.06 -2.29 2.86
N PRO A 44 -0.23 -2.14 2.52
CA PRO A 44 -0.83 -2.74 1.33
C PRO A 44 -0.02 -2.50 0.04
N PRO A 45 -0.19 -3.34 -0.99
CA PRO A 45 0.44 -3.12 -2.29
C PRO A 45 0.14 -1.73 -2.86
N TRP A 46 1.10 -1.15 -3.57
CA TRP A 46 0.90 0.10 -4.30
C TRP A 46 -0.09 -0.11 -5.45
N GLU A 47 -1.05 0.82 -5.60
CA GLU A 47 -2.04 0.82 -6.69
C GLU A 47 -1.78 2.02 -7.62
N PRO A 48 -1.11 1.82 -8.78
CA PRO A 48 -0.76 2.90 -9.70
C PRO A 48 -1.95 3.68 -10.25
N SER A 49 -3.15 3.10 -10.29
CA SER A 49 -4.37 3.79 -10.73
C SER A 49 -4.79 4.91 -9.77
N ARG A 50 -4.41 4.83 -8.50
CA ARG A 50 -4.75 5.80 -7.46
C ARG A 50 -3.59 6.74 -7.19
N ARG A 51 -3.89 7.98 -6.77
CA ARG A 51 -2.87 8.95 -6.36
C ARG A 51 -2.13 8.46 -5.12
N ILE A 52 -0.90 8.93 -4.93
CA ILE A 52 -0.18 8.77 -3.65
C ILE A 52 -1.04 9.35 -2.52
N LYS A 53 -1.16 8.59 -1.42
CA LYS A 53 -1.83 9.03 -0.20
C LYS A 53 -1.11 8.46 1.02
N ARG A 54 -0.53 9.36 1.83
CA ARG A 54 0.36 9.01 2.95
C ARG A 54 -0.28 9.12 4.32
N TRP A 55 -1.60 9.14 4.38
CA TRP A 55 -2.39 9.22 5.60
C TRP A 55 -3.65 8.37 5.44
N ALA A 56 -4.22 7.93 6.56
CA ALA A 56 -5.48 7.20 6.56
C ALA A 56 -6.24 7.46 7.87
N ASP A 57 -7.55 7.61 7.75
CA ASP A 57 -8.48 7.67 8.87
C ASP A 57 -9.15 6.31 9.07
N ARG A 58 -8.61 5.51 10.00
CA ARG A 58 -9.20 4.19 10.30
C ARG A 58 -10.42 4.26 11.21
N THR A 59 -10.82 5.44 11.67
CA THR A 59 -12.08 5.59 12.42
C THR A 59 -13.31 5.41 11.51
N LEU A 60 -13.12 5.52 10.20
CA LEU A 60 -14.16 5.34 9.18
C LEU A 60 -14.42 3.87 8.81
N GLY A 61 -13.87 2.90 9.55
CA GLY A 61 -13.96 1.46 9.21
C GLY A 61 -15.40 0.93 9.13
N GLU A 62 -16.36 1.57 9.80
CA GLU A 62 -17.78 1.22 9.79
C GLU A 62 -18.68 2.28 9.11
N ALA A 63 -18.09 3.35 8.57
CA ALA A 63 -18.83 4.41 7.88
C ALA A 63 -19.29 3.93 6.49
N ASP A 64 -20.31 4.60 5.93
CA ASP A 64 -20.72 4.39 4.54
C ASP A 64 -19.51 4.61 3.61
N PRO A 65 -19.04 3.57 2.87
CA PRO A 65 -17.82 3.65 2.06
C PRO A 65 -17.90 4.73 0.97
N ASP A 66 -19.10 5.03 0.48
CA ASP A 66 -19.36 6.04 -0.56
C ASP A 66 -19.66 7.44 0.03
N GLY A 67 -19.72 7.55 1.35
CA GLY A 67 -19.91 8.81 2.05
C GLY A 67 -18.79 9.80 1.76
N ALA A 68 -19.14 11.09 1.74
CA ALA A 68 -18.21 12.17 1.47
C ALA A 68 -17.32 12.49 2.68
N TYR A 69 -16.00 12.52 2.47
CA TYR A 69 -15.00 12.93 3.45
C TYR A 69 -14.29 14.21 2.97
N PRO A 70 -14.48 15.36 3.66
CA PRO A 70 -13.83 16.61 3.29
C PRO A 70 -12.35 16.59 3.68
N VAL A 71 -11.51 17.08 2.77
CA VAL A 71 -10.06 17.24 2.96
C VAL A 71 -9.74 18.70 2.76
N ARG A 72 -9.30 19.37 3.83
CA ARG A 72 -8.90 20.78 3.83
C ARG A 72 -7.40 20.91 4.10
N TRP A 73 -6.72 21.74 3.33
CA TRP A 73 -5.28 22.03 3.47
C TRP A 73 -4.98 23.46 3.01
N TYR A 74 -3.78 23.96 3.28
CA TYR A 74 -3.32 25.24 2.71
C TYR A 74 -2.42 25.01 1.49
N GLN A 75 -2.37 25.99 0.59
CA GLN A 75 -1.44 26.03 -0.53
C GLN A 75 -0.91 27.46 -0.68
N VAL A 76 0.33 27.60 -1.16
CA VAL A 76 0.88 28.92 -1.56
C VAL A 76 0.72 29.08 -3.06
N GLU A 77 0.05 30.16 -3.46
CA GLU A 77 -0.16 30.53 -4.86
C GLU A 77 0.22 32.01 -5.02
N ALA A 78 1.12 32.31 -5.96
CA ALA A 78 1.59 33.68 -6.22
C ALA A 78 2.09 34.47 -4.98
N GLY A 79 2.62 33.77 -3.96
CA GLY A 79 3.10 34.39 -2.72
C GLY A 79 2.04 34.61 -1.65
N GLU A 80 0.81 34.16 -1.89
CA GLU A 80 -0.29 34.22 -0.91
C GLU A 80 -0.66 32.82 -0.42
N ILE A 81 -1.08 32.74 0.84
CA ILE A 81 -1.54 31.48 1.45
C ILE A 81 -3.06 31.37 1.26
N ALA A 82 -3.50 30.32 0.57
CA ALA A 82 -4.91 30.03 0.35
C ALA A 82 -5.31 28.70 0.99
N TRP A 83 -6.48 28.67 1.61
CA TRP A 83 -7.13 27.41 1.99
C TRP A 83 -7.75 26.75 0.76
N LYS A 84 -7.52 25.45 0.62
CA LYS A 84 -8.10 24.60 -0.42
C LYS A 84 -8.91 23.49 0.24
N GLU A 85 -9.90 23.01 -0.50
CA GLU A 85 -10.76 21.92 -0.08
C GLU A 85 -11.02 20.98 -1.26
N THR A 86 -11.15 19.71 -0.95
CA THR A 86 -11.60 18.66 -1.87
C THR A 86 -12.39 17.63 -1.08
N THR A 87 -13.10 16.78 -1.79
CA THR A 87 -13.87 15.69 -1.19
C THR A 87 -13.40 14.37 -1.78
N ILE A 88 -13.17 13.40 -0.90
CA ILE A 88 -12.91 12.00 -1.26
C ILE A 88 -13.97 11.11 -0.62
N THR A 89 -14.01 9.83 -0.94
CA THR A 89 -14.93 8.90 -0.26
C THR A 89 -14.37 8.46 1.09
N ASN A 90 -15.22 8.01 2.01
CA ASN A 90 -14.79 7.42 3.27
C ASN A 90 -13.88 6.21 3.06
N ALA A 91 -14.17 5.37 2.06
CA ALA A 91 -13.30 4.26 1.67
C ALA A 91 -11.91 4.74 1.23
N GLU A 92 -11.83 5.82 0.45
CA GLU A 92 -10.56 6.42 0.07
C GLU A 92 -9.85 7.03 1.28
N ALA A 93 -10.57 7.71 2.19
CA ALA A 93 -10.05 8.29 3.42
C ALA A 93 -9.48 7.24 4.39
N ALA A 94 -10.09 6.05 4.47
CA ALA A 94 -9.64 4.93 5.32
C ALA A 94 -8.45 4.15 4.76
N ALA A 95 -8.20 4.24 3.45
CA ALA A 95 -7.14 3.50 2.78
C ALA A 95 -5.85 4.31 2.61
N LEU A 96 -4.72 3.61 2.64
CA LEU A 96 -3.42 4.13 2.22
C LEU A 96 -3.18 3.80 0.74
N ASN A 97 -2.33 4.58 0.10
CA ASN A 97 -1.72 4.22 -1.18
C ASN A 97 -0.26 4.70 -1.17
N LEU A 98 0.61 3.90 -0.55
CA LEU A 98 2.02 4.22 -0.34
C LEU A 98 2.86 3.65 -1.48
N PRO A 99 3.61 4.48 -2.22
CA PRO A 99 4.49 4.01 -3.29
C PRO A 99 5.63 3.17 -2.70
N GLY A 100 6.25 2.38 -3.58
CA GLY A 100 7.37 1.51 -3.26
C GLY A 100 7.03 0.02 -3.23
N GLN A 101 8.07 -0.78 -3.08
CA GLN A 101 8.01 -2.23 -3.23
C GLN A 101 7.20 -2.91 -2.10
N TYR A 102 6.46 -3.96 -2.47
CA TYR A 102 5.75 -4.83 -1.53
C TYR A 102 6.45 -6.20 -1.50
N ASP A 103 6.80 -6.67 -0.30
CA ASP A 103 7.30 -8.02 -0.08
C ASP A 103 6.15 -9.04 -0.22
N TYR A 104 6.07 -9.72 -1.37
CA TYR A 104 5.10 -10.79 -1.60
C TYR A 104 5.56 -12.11 -0.95
N PRO A 105 4.66 -12.92 -0.37
CA PRO A 105 5.01 -14.22 0.19
C PRO A 105 5.70 -15.10 -0.85
N LYS A 106 6.82 -15.72 -0.49
CA LYS A 106 7.52 -16.64 -1.40
C LYS A 106 6.63 -17.84 -1.72
N TRP A 107 6.68 -18.29 -2.97
CA TRP A 107 6.05 -19.55 -3.34
C TRP A 107 6.93 -20.71 -2.90
N ASP A 108 6.44 -21.45 -1.91
CA ASP A 108 7.09 -22.62 -1.33
C ASP A 108 6.07 -23.78 -1.25
N PRO A 109 5.85 -24.51 -2.36
CA PRO A 109 4.88 -25.58 -2.38
C PRO A 109 5.34 -26.75 -1.50
N ALA A 110 4.44 -27.26 -0.65
CA ALA A 110 4.75 -28.42 0.18
C ALA A 110 5.18 -29.63 -0.67
N PRO A 111 6.06 -30.52 -0.17
CA PRO A 111 6.44 -31.75 -0.85
C PRO A 111 5.23 -32.57 -1.30
N VAL A 112 5.37 -33.30 -2.41
CA VAL A 112 4.29 -34.13 -2.98
C VAL A 112 4.34 -35.52 -2.36
N GLY A 113 3.21 -36.02 -1.87
CA GLY A 113 3.08 -37.42 -1.48
C GLY A 113 2.87 -38.30 -2.71
N GLY A 114 3.90 -38.49 -3.55
CA GLY A 114 3.75 -39.27 -4.78
C GLY A 114 5.05 -39.59 -5.51
N PHE A 115 5.03 -40.69 -6.27
CA PHE A 115 6.17 -41.14 -7.07
C PHE A 115 5.71 -41.61 -8.45
N GLN A 116 6.59 -41.47 -9.43
CA GLN A 116 6.56 -42.25 -10.65
C GLN A 116 7.16 -43.63 -10.35
N ALA A 117 6.47 -44.70 -10.72
CA ALA A 117 6.95 -46.06 -10.56
C ALA A 117 6.96 -46.83 -11.88
N SER A 118 7.84 -47.82 -11.95
CA SER A 118 7.94 -48.78 -13.04
C SER A 118 7.47 -50.15 -12.59
N ASN A 119 6.54 -50.74 -13.32
CA ASN A 119 6.10 -52.13 -13.14
C ASN A 119 7.10 -53.14 -13.70
N TYR A 120 8.15 -52.70 -14.41
CA TYR A 120 9.15 -53.57 -15.01
C TYR A 120 10.28 -53.94 -14.03
N ASP A 121 10.80 -52.96 -13.30
CA ASP A 121 11.95 -53.10 -12.40
C ASP A 121 11.68 -52.64 -10.96
N GLY A 122 10.47 -52.15 -10.67
CA GLY A 122 10.08 -51.67 -9.35
C GLY A 122 10.71 -50.33 -8.95
N SER A 123 11.42 -49.66 -9.86
CA SER A 123 12.05 -48.37 -9.60
C SER A 123 11.00 -47.30 -9.26
N ARG A 124 11.38 -46.37 -8.37
CA ARG A 124 10.54 -45.26 -7.93
C ARG A 124 11.32 -43.95 -7.98
N GLN A 125 10.71 -42.94 -8.57
CA GLN A 125 11.23 -41.57 -8.60
C GLN A 125 10.20 -40.63 -7.99
N GLN A 126 10.63 -39.78 -7.07
CA GLN A 126 9.77 -38.77 -6.47
C GLN A 126 9.16 -37.86 -7.56
N VAL A 127 7.85 -37.61 -7.48
CA VAL A 127 7.21 -36.64 -8.37
C VAL A 127 7.76 -35.24 -8.08
N ASP A 128 8.13 -34.54 -9.14
CA ASP A 128 8.57 -33.14 -9.08
C ASP A 128 7.43 -32.25 -8.57
N VAL A 129 7.67 -31.56 -7.44
CA VAL A 129 6.71 -30.63 -6.85
C VAL A 129 6.38 -29.47 -7.78
N ASP A 130 7.31 -29.09 -8.65
CA ASP A 130 7.10 -28.04 -9.64
C ASP A 130 6.26 -28.50 -10.83
N ALA A 131 5.96 -29.79 -10.96
CA ALA A 131 5.13 -30.32 -12.04
C ALA A 131 3.65 -30.48 -11.64
N VAL A 132 3.33 -30.43 -10.34
CA VAL A 132 1.98 -30.71 -9.85
C VAL A 132 1.17 -29.45 -9.57
N SER A 133 -0.15 -29.57 -9.66
CA SER A 133 -1.11 -28.54 -9.24
C SER A 133 -2.41 -29.20 -8.81
N THR A 134 -3.32 -28.43 -8.20
CA THR A 134 -4.72 -28.84 -8.17
C THR A 134 -5.33 -28.73 -9.57
N ARG A 135 -6.46 -29.41 -9.78
CA ARG A 135 -7.22 -29.28 -11.03
C ARG A 135 -7.74 -27.85 -11.22
N GLU A 136 -8.26 -27.26 -10.16
CA GLU A 136 -8.76 -25.87 -10.14
C GLU A 136 -7.68 -24.87 -10.59
N GLN A 137 -6.45 -24.99 -10.06
CA GLN A 137 -5.33 -24.15 -10.49
C GLN A 137 -5.02 -24.32 -11.99
N ALA A 138 -5.06 -25.54 -12.49
CA ALA A 138 -4.85 -25.80 -13.91
C ALA A 138 -5.96 -25.20 -14.78
N GLU A 139 -7.22 -25.26 -14.32
CA GLU A 139 -8.37 -24.69 -15.02
C GLU A 139 -8.32 -23.16 -15.07
N ILE A 140 -7.94 -22.51 -13.95
CA ILE A 140 -7.69 -21.06 -13.90
C ILE A 140 -6.59 -20.67 -14.89
N LEU A 141 -5.45 -21.38 -14.88
CA LEU A 141 -4.36 -21.11 -15.81
C LEU A 141 -4.78 -21.33 -17.27
N SER A 142 -5.57 -22.37 -17.55
CA SER A 142 -6.13 -22.59 -18.88
C SER A 142 -7.00 -21.41 -19.30
N ALA A 143 -7.84 -20.87 -18.42
CA ALA A 143 -8.66 -19.71 -18.74
C ALA A 143 -7.82 -18.44 -19.02
N GLU A 144 -6.84 -18.13 -18.16
CA GLU A 144 -5.95 -16.96 -18.34
C GLU A 144 -5.17 -17.00 -19.68
N LEU A 145 -4.76 -18.21 -20.07
CA LEU A 145 -4.00 -18.46 -21.30
C LEU A 145 -4.88 -18.62 -22.54
N ASN A 146 -6.21 -18.54 -22.43
CA ASN A 146 -7.15 -18.94 -23.49
C ASN A 146 -6.86 -20.36 -24.03
N GLY A 147 -6.51 -21.27 -23.13
CA GLY A 147 -6.25 -22.67 -23.41
C GLY A 147 -7.52 -23.45 -23.78
N LEU A 148 -7.31 -24.62 -24.38
CA LEU A 148 -8.35 -25.54 -24.84
C LEU A 148 -8.83 -26.50 -23.74
N GLY A 149 -8.43 -26.26 -22.49
CA GLY A 149 -8.76 -27.07 -21.32
C GLY A 149 -7.56 -27.75 -20.69
N VAL A 150 -7.85 -28.61 -19.73
CA VAL A 150 -6.84 -29.34 -18.94
C VAL A 150 -6.95 -30.85 -19.12
N GLU A 151 -5.85 -31.55 -18.90
CA GLU A 151 -5.78 -33.00 -18.97
C GLU A 151 -4.81 -33.52 -17.91
N GLU A 152 -5.20 -34.53 -17.15
CA GLU A 152 -4.28 -35.17 -16.21
C GLU A 152 -3.24 -35.94 -17.01
N HIS A 153 -1.96 -35.75 -16.67
CA HIS A 153 -0.89 -36.51 -17.29
C HIS A 153 -0.91 -37.94 -16.75
N SER A 154 -1.25 -38.88 -17.62
CA SER A 154 -0.95 -40.29 -17.44
C SER A 154 0.33 -40.67 -18.17
N LEU A 155 1.03 -41.66 -17.64
CA LEU A 155 2.09 -42.37 -18.36
C LEU A 155 1.48 -43.59 -19.05
N ASP A 156 1.99 -43.90 -20.23
CA ASP A 156 1.65 -45.13 -20.95
C ASP A 156 2.72 -46.20 -20.71
N GLY A 157 2.35 -47.47 -20.91
CA GLY A 157 3.29 -48.60 -20.81
C GLY A 157 3.59 -49.02 -19.36
N PRO A 158 4.84 -49.40 -19.01
CA PRO A 158 5.15 -49.97 -17.70
C PRO A 158 5.21 -48.93 -16.57
N PHE A 159 5.09 -47.63 -16.88
CA PHE A 159 5.21 -46.56 -15.89
C PHE A 159 3.84 -46.04 -15.45
N TYR A 160 3.74 -45.64 -14.19
CA TYR A 160 2.54 -45.02 -13.64
C TYR A 160 2.90 -44.00 -12.57
N PHE A 161 1.99 -43.06 -12.32
CA PHE A 161 2.07 -42.20 -11.15
C PHE A 161 1.25 -42.81 -10.01
N TRP A 162 1.84 -42.84 -8.83
CA TRP A 162 1.14 -43.14 -7.60
C TRP A 162 1.17 -41.90 -6.71
N PHE A 163 0.02 -41.60 -6.11
CA PHE A 163 -0.13 -40.50 -5.16
C PHE A 163 -0.81 -41.04 -3.90
N GLU A 164 -0.44 -40.48 -2.75
CA GLU A 164 -1.11 -40.74 -1.49
C GLU A 164 -2.60 -40.35 -1.59
N PRO A 165 -3.52 -41.07 -0.90
CA PRO A 165 -4.95 -40.74 -0.93
C PRO A 165 -5.29 -39.30 -0.47
N SER A 166 -4.47 -38.75 0.42
CA SER A 166 -4.57 -37.37 0.92
C SER A 166 -4.07 -36.33 -0.08
N GLU A 167 -3.17 -36.69 -0.99
CA GLU A 167 -2.60 -35.79 -1.99
C GLU A 167 -3.67 -35.43 -3.02
N LYS A 168 -4.01 -34.13 -3.10
CA LYS A 168 -5.03 -33.61 -4.03
C LYS A 168 -4.44 -33.09 -5.33
N ARG A 169 -3.11 -32.90 -5.39
CA ARG A 169 -2.43 -32.43 -6.58
C ARG A 169 -2.13 -33.59 -7.52
N ARG A 170 -2.20 -33.33 -8.82
CA ARG A 170 -1.77 -34.24 -9.88
C ARG A 170 -0.93 -33.47 -10.87
N ILE A 171 -0.31 -34.18 -11.80
CA ILE A 171 0.38 -33.54 -12.91
C ILE A 171 -0.68 -33.18 -13.95
N TRP A 172 -1.03 -31.90 -14.04
CA TRP A 172 -2.03 -31.40 -14.99
C TRP A 172 -1.36 -30.70 -16.17
N TRP A 173 -1.74 -31.09 -17.38
CA TRP A 173 -1.44 -30.35 -18.61
C TRP A 173 -2.46 -29.25 -18.83
N VAL A 174 -1.99 -28.05 -19.13
CA VAL A 174 -2.77 -26.99 -19.80
C VAL A 174 -2.58 -27.14 -21.31
N LYS A 175 -3.68 -27.31 -22.06
CA LYS A 175 -3.68 -27.38 -23.52
C LYS A 175 -3.69 -25.97 -24.10
N LEU A 176 -2.64 -25.61 -24.84
CA LEU A 176 -2.54 -24.30 -25.51
C LEU A 176 -3.28 -24.33 -26.84
N SER A 177 -3.78 -23.18 -27.28
CA SER A 177 -4.46 -23.03 -28.57
C SER A 177 -3.59 -23.39 -29.79
N GLY A 178 -2.27 -23.24 -29.67
CA GLY A 178 -1.29 -23.65 -30.68
C GLY A 178 -0.97 -25.15 -30.71
N GLY A 179 -1.71 -25.98 -29.95
CA GLY A 179 -1.54 -27.44 -29.90
C GLY A 179 -0.49 -27.95 -28.90
N GLY A 180 0.26 -27.04 -28.26
CA GLY A 180 1.20 -27.39 -27.19
C GLY A 180 0.52 -27.79 -25.87
N LYS A 181 1.24 -28.52 -25.02
CA LYS A 181 0.85 -28.80 -23.64
C LYS A 181 1.97 -28.34 -22.69
N ILE A 182 1.60 -27.73 -21.56
CA ILE A 182 2.55 -27.35 -20.50
C ILE A 182 2.02 -27.73 -19.11
N PHE A 183 2.88 -28.20 -18.21
CA PHE A 183 2.46 -28.54 -16.85
C PHE A 183 2.02 -27.30 -16.09
N ALA A 184 0.84 -27.36 -15.48
CA ALA A 184 0.27 -26.28 -14.68
C ALA A 184 1.18 -25.90 -13.50
N GLY A 185 1.78 -26.86 -12.80
CA GLY A 185 2.75 -26.58 -11.72
C GLY A 185 3.91 -25.70 -12.17
N ARG A 186 4.43 -25.93 -13.39
CA ARG A 186 5.54 -25.15 -13.95
C ARG A 186 5.12 -23.74 -14.34
N LEU A 187 3.85 -23.56 -14.71
CA LEU A 187 3.28 -22.24 -14.93
C LEU A 187 3.14 -21.48 -13.61
N LEU A 188 2.62 -22.11 -12.56
CA LEU A 188 2.53 -21.52 -11.22
C LEU A 188 3.91 -21.08 -10.72
N LYS A 189 4.94 -21.91 -10.91
CA LYS A 189 6.33 -21.54 -10.57
C LYS A 189 6.78 -20.25 -11.25
N LYS A 190 6.48 -20.10 -12.54
CA LYS A 190 6.83 -18.88 -13.30
C LYS A 190 6.01 -17.68 -12.83
N GLN A 191 4.72 -17.86 -12.59
CA GLN A 191 3.82 -16.81 -12.12
C GLN A 191 4.27 -16.26 -10.76
N TYR A 192 4.67 -17.16 -9.85
CA TYR A 192 5.04 -16.79 -8.50
C TYR A 192 6.54 -16.60 -8.28
N VAL A 193 7.31 -16.37 -9.35
CA VAL A 193 8.76 -16.12 -9.25
C VAL A 193 9.07 -14.90 -8.37
N ASN A 194 8.17 -13.91 -8.35
CA ASN A 194 8.25 -12.71 -7.52
C ASN A 194 7.38 -12.78 -6.26
N GLY A 195 6.88 -13.97 -5.92
CA GLY A 195 5.98 -14.22 -4.79
C GLY A 195 4.52 -14.38 -5.19
N VAL A 196 3.74 -15.00 -4.31
CA VAL A 196 2.31 -15.24 -4.46
C VAL A 196 1.56 -13.91 -4.38
N GLY A 197 0.71 -13.65 -5.38
CA GLY A 197 -0.06 -12.41 -5.49
C GLY A 197 0.71 -11.23 -6.09
N ALA A 198 1.99 -11.41 -6.47
CA ALA A 198 2.74 -10.37 -7.17
C ALA A 198 2.05 -10.02 -8.51
N PRO A 199 1.92 -8.71 -8.85
CA PRO A 199 1.27 -8.29 -10.07
C PRO A 199 2.04 -8.77 -11.30
N GLY A 200 1.30 -9.09 -12.35
CA GLY A 200 1.85 -9.48 -13.63
C GLY A 200 0.78 -10.02 -14.54
N ARG A 201 1.21 -10.51 -15.70
CA ARG A 201 0.30 -11.12 -16.69
C ARG A 201 1.02 -12.16 -17.52
N TRP A 202 0.28 -13.15 -17.98
CA TRP A 202 0.75 -14.10 -18.97
C TRP A 202 0.89 -13.42 -20.33
N ILE A 203 2.08 -13.51 -20.91
CA ILE A 203 2.29 -13.24 -22.33
C ILE A 203 2.14 -14.56 -23.07
N ARG A 204 1.13 -14.58 -23.94
CA ARG A 204 0.71 -15.77 -24.67
C ARG A 204 1.70 -16.09 -25.78
N SER A 205 1.94 -17.37 -25.95
CA SER A 205 2.75 -17.93 -27.03
C SER A 205 2.12 -19.27 -27.41
N GLU A 206 2.16 -19.62 -28.69
CA GLU A 206 1.65 -20.90 -29.19
C GLU A 206 2.37 -22.11 -28.59
N ARG A 207 3.62 -21.92 -28.11
CA ARG A 207 4.47 -23.00 -27.60
C ARG A 207 4.77 -22.89 -26.12
N VAL A 208 5.24 -21.73 -25.65
CA VAL A 208 5.67 -21.57 -24.25
C VAL A 208 5.25 -20.20 -23.73
N PRO A 209 4.16 -20.12 -22.95
CA PRO A 209 3.81 -18.88 -22.28
C PRO A 209 4.86 -18.51 -21.24
N TRP A 210 4.99 -17.20 -21.01
CA TRP A 210 5.90 -16.63 -20.02
C TRP A 210 5.20 -15.54 -19.23
N TRP A 211 5.61 -15.39 -17.97
CA TRP A 211 5.04 -14.42 -17.04
C TRP A 211 5.80 -13.10 -17.16
N LYS A 212 5.08 -12.01 -17.48
CA LYS A 212 5.64 -10.66 -17.41
C LYS A 212 5.31 -10.07 -16.04
N SER A 213 6.34 -9.80 -15.25
CA SER A 213 6.22 -9.08 -13.97
C SER A 213 5.61 -7.70 -14.18
N GLY A 214 4.69 -7.31 -13.30
CA GLY A 214 4.20 -5.94 -13.18
C GLY A 214 5.02 -5.09 -12.21
N LEU A 215 6.02 -5.67 -11.53
CA LEU A 215 6.81 -4.96 -10.52
C LEU A 215 7.74 -3.90 -11.12
N ASP A 216 8.17 -4.07 -12.37
CA ASP A 216 9.01 -3.08 -13.07
C ASP A 216 8.27 -1.75 -13.31
N GLU A 217 6.93 -1.77 -13.18
CA GLU A 217 6.05 -0.62 -13.34
C GLU A 217 5.71 0.04 -11.98
N ILE A 218 6.29 -0.41 -10.86
CA ILE A 218 6.10 0.20 -9.54
C ILE A 218 7.22 1.24 -9.31
N PRO A 219 6.95 2.54 -9.51
CA PRO A 219 7.94 3.56 -9.23
C PRO A 219 8.24 3.59 -7.73
N GLU A 220 9.52 3.72 -7.37
CA GLU A 220 9.94 3.79 -5.96
C GLU A 220 9.31 5.01 -5.27
N GLU A 221 9.22 6.15 -5.95
CA GLU A 221 8.55 7.37 -5.44
C GLU A 221 7.85 8.23 -6.51
N TRP A 222 7.94 7.86 -7.79
CA TRP A 222 7.54 8.74 -8.88
C TRP A 222 6.10 8.51 -9.38
N ASP A 223 5.17 9.29 -8.85
CA ASP A 223 3.88 9.59 -9.47
C ASP A 223 3.85 11.08 -9.80
N ALA A 224 3.66 11.45 -11.06
CA ALA A 224 3.64 12.85 -11.48
C ALA A 224 2.38 13.59 -11.00
N ARG A 225 1.34 12.86 -10.58
CA ARG A 225 0.12 13.45 -10.04
C ARG A 225 0.40 14.01 -8.63
N PRO A 226 -0.23 15.14 -8.25
CA PRO A 226 -0.11 15.65 -6.90
C PRO A 226 -0.65 14.63 -5.89
N GLU A 227 0.08 14.46 -4.78
CA GLU A 227 -0.34 13.64 -3.64
C GLU A 227 -1.66 14.16 -3.06
N ILE A 228 -2.47 13.25 -2.50
CA ILE A 228 -3.65 13.63 -1.72
C ILE A 228 -3.18 14.33 -0.44
N PRO A 229 -3.52 15.63 -0.26
CA PRO A 229 -3.03 16.41 0.87
C PRO A 229 -3.51 15.82 2.19
N ILE A 230 -2.70 15.99 3.24
CA ILE A 230 -3.08 15.58 4.59
C ILE A 230 -4.10 16.60 5.10
N PRO A 231 -5.28 16.16 5.58
CA PRO A 231 -6.26 17.04 6.20
C PRO A 231 -5.63 17.82 7.36
N MET A 232 -5.93 19.11 7.42
CA MET A 232 -5.51 20.01 8.47
C MET A 232 -6.73 20.51 9.24
N ARG A 233 -6.56 20.73 10.55
CA ARG A 233 -7.57 21.39 11.36
C ARG A 233 -7.78 22.83 10.91
N ALA A 234 -8.96 23.38 11.20
CA ALA A 234 -9.19 24.81 11.09
C ALA A 234 -8.26 25.58 12.04
N LEU A 235 -7.96 26.82 11.67
CA LEU A 235 -7.31 27.76 12.57
C LEU A 235 -8.27 28.13 13.69
N GLU A 236 -7.73 28.29 14.89
CA GLU A 236 -8.44 28.94 15.99
C GLU A 236 -8.64 30.43 15.71
N ALA A 237 -9.56 31.07 16.44
CA ALA A 237 -9.91 32.48 16.22
C ALA A 237 -8.71 33.45 16.37
N ASN A 238 -7.71 33.08 17.18
CA ASN A 238 -6.49 33.85 17.39
C ASN A 238 -5.32 33.40 16.51
N GLU A 239 -5.50 32.40 15.64
CA GLU A 239 -4.43 31.88 14.79
C GLU A 239 -4.52 32.46 13.38
N ARG A 240 -3.35 32.73 12.79
CA ARG A 240 -3.25 33.07 11.36
C ARG A 240 -2.02 32.41 10.75
N LEU A 241 -2.10 32.12 9.46
CA LEU A 241 -0.95 31.65 8.69
C LEU A 241 -0.10 32.85 8.26
N GLN A 242 1.22 32.72 8.39
CA GLN A 242 2.17 33.73 7.97
C GLN A 242 3.34 33.08 7.21
N LEU A 243 3.82 33.76 6.17
CA LEU A 243 5.09 33.44 5.53
C LEU A 243 6.23 33.94 6.42
N GLY A 244 7.04 33.00 6.89
CA GLY A 244 8.26 33.23 7.64
C GLY A 244 9.49 33.44 6.75
N PHE A 245 10.63 33.62 7.40
CA PHE A 245 11.92 33.70 6.74
C PHE A 245 12.20 32.42 5.93
N GLY A 246 12.69 32.57 4.71
CA GLY A 246 12.94 31.45 3.80
C GLY A 246 11.68 30.85 3.15
N GLY A 247 10.51 31.50 3.26
CA GLY A 247 9.26 31.06 2.63
C GLY A 247 8.56 29.92 3.37
N ALA A 248 9.03 29.56 4.57
CA ALA A 248 8.36 28.59 5.42
C ALA A 248 7.02 29.15 5.93
N ILE A 249 5.99 28.32 5.97
CA ILE A 249 4.69 28.70 6.50
C ILE A 249 4.62 28.30 7.96
N GLN A 250 4.19 29.24 8.77
CA GLN A 250 4.08 29.11 10.21
C GLN A 250 2.73 29.62 10.66
N VAL A 251 2.23 29.04 11.74
CA VAL A 251 1.05 29.57 12.43
C VAL A 251 1.57 30.54 13.46
N VAL A 252 0.99 31.74 13.46
CA VAL A 252 1.23 32.76 14.48
C VAL A 252 -0.06 32.91 15.25
N THR A 253 0.04 32.79 16.57
CA THR A 253 -1.05 33.18 17.44
C THR A 253 -0.95 34.69 17.63
N ALA A 254 -1.97 35.43 17.23
CA ALA A 254 -2.13 36.78 17.73
C ALA A 254 -2.33 36.65 19.25
N GLU A 255 -1.38 37.12 20.06
CA GLU A 255 -1.78 37.68 21.35
C GLU A 255 -2.94 38.63 21.05
N SER A 256 -4.04 38.57 21.80
CA SER A 256 -5.04 39.62 21.63
C SER A 256 -4.30 40.94 21.78
N ASP A 257 -4.62 41.97 20.98
CA ASP A 257 -3.99 43.29 21.13
C ASP A 257 -4.02 43.77 22.59
N THR A 258 -4.99 43.28 23.36
CA THR A 258 -5.14 43.47 24.80
C THR A 258 -4.01 42.85 25.64
N ASP A 259 -3.53 41.65 25.31
CA ASP A 259 -2.45 40.99 26.03
C ASP A 259 -1.07 41.54 25.65
N LEU A 260 -0.85 41.93 24.38
CA LEU A 260 0.35 42.65 23.95
C LEU A 260 0.45 43.99 24.70
N LEU A 261 -0.64 44.75 24.76
CA LEU A 261 -0.70 46.01 25.52
C LEU A 261 -0.46 45.79 27.01
N ARG A 262 -1.01 44.74 27.63
CA ARG A 262 -0.74 44.39 29.03
C ARG A 262 0.72 44.00 29.27
N ARG A 263 1.37 43.35 28.30
CA ARG A 263 2.79 42.97 28.37
C ARG A 263 3.68 44.21 28.25
N ILE A 264 3.35 45.13 27.33
CA ILE A 264 3.99 46.44 27.21
C ILE A 264 3.82 47.25 28.51
N ASP A 265 2.60 47.36 29.03
CA ASP A 265 2.32 48.10 30.27
C ASP A 265 3.05 47.53 31.50
N ARG A 266 3.26 46.21 31.53
CA ARG A 266 4.03 45.53 32.58
C ARG A 266 5.51 45.85 32.47
N ASN A 267 6.07 45.69 31.27
CA ASN A 267 7.49 45.96 31.02
C ASN A 267 7.83 47.44 31.24
N VAL A 268 6.95 48.35 30.85
CA VAL A 268 7.10 49.80 31.11
C VAL A 268 7.09 50.09 32.61
N ARG A 269 6.25 49.41 33.39
CA ARG A 269 6.24 49.53 34.87
C ARG A 269 7.54 49.01 35.49
N GLU A 270 7.99 47.81 35.11
CA GLU A 270 9.24 47.25 35.61
C GLU A 270 10.45 48.13 35.29
N ILE A 271 10.51 48.70 34.07
CA ILE A 271 11.56 49.65 33.69
C ILE A 271 11.47 50.93 34.52
N ARG A 272 10.27 51.48 34.76
CA ARG A 272 10.11 52.67 35.60
C ARG A 272 10.59 52.42 37.02
N ASP A 273 10.19 51.30 37.62
CA ASP A 273 10.56 50.93 38.99
C ASP A 273 12.09 50.71 39.12
N LEU A 274 12.76 50.24 38.05
CA LEU A 274 14.22 50.11 37.99
C LEU A 274 14.98 51.43 37.80
N VAL A 275 14.32 52.47 37.27
CA VAL A 275 14.94 53.78 37.01
C VAL A 275 14.69 54.76 38.17
N GLU A 276 13.58 54.60 38.89
CA GLU A 276 13.15 55.49 39.98
C GLU A 276 13.48 54.96 41.39
N GLY A 277 13.88 53.69 41.53
CA GLY A 277 14.38 53.08 42.76
C GLY A 277 15.90 53.09 42.87
#